data_AF-A0A1G3L0P6-F1
#
_entry.id   AF-A0A1G3L0P6-F1
#
_cell.length_a   1.000
_cell.length_b   1.000
_cell.length_c   1.000
_cell.angle_alpha   90.00
_cell.angle_beta   90.00
_cell.angle_gamma   90.00
#
_symmetry.space_group_name_H-M   'P 1'
#
loop_
_entity.id
_entity.type
_entity.pdbx_description
1 polymer ?
#
loop_
_entity_poly.entity_id
_entity_poly.type
_entity_poly.pdbx_seq_one_letter_code
_entity_poly.pdbx_strand_id
1 'polypeptide(L)' 'MGVDKNGVPFIREPIKITLSSYKNKKYLDVRKFYTDASGEWRPTQKGITLNGDIFEQFMDILTKHKDEIQDWVKDNKE' A
#
# COMPACT_ATOMS: atom_id res chain seq x y z
N MET A 1 3.67 -17.50 -9.45
CA MET A 1 2.47 -16.64 -9.62
C MET A 1 1.27 -17.54 -9.76
N GLY A 2 0.18 -17.28 -9.04
CA GLY A 2 -1.09 -17.99 -9.27
C GLY A 2 -1.91 -17.19 -10.27
N VAL A 3 -2.43 -17.83 -11.31
CA VAL A 3 -3.43 -17.25 -12.20
C VAL A 3 -4.81 -17.54 -11.64
N ASP A 4 -5.71 -16.56 -11.71
CA ASP A 4 -7.13 -16.82 -11.46
C ASP A 4 -7.76 -17.63 -12.61
N LYS A 5 -9.04 -17.99 -12.49
CA LYS A 5 -9.79 -18.75 -13.51
C LYS A 5 -9.91 -18.01 -14.86
N ASN A 6 -9.53 -16.73 -14.91
CA ASN A 6 -9.63 -15.84 -16.06
C ASN A 6 -8.25 -15.51 -16.65
N GLY A 7 -7.17 -16.15 -16.17
CA GLY A 7 -5.81 -15.92 -16.66
C GLY A 7 -5.19 -14.59 -16.23
N VAL A 8 -5.82 -13.88 -15.29
CA VAL A 8 -5.24 -12.65 -14.73
C VAL A 8 -4.23 -13.03 -13.65
N PRO A 9 -3.02 -12.45 -13.65
CA PRO A 9 -2.06 -12.65 -12.58
C PRO A 9 -2.67 -12.17 -11.25
N PHE A 10 -2.95 -13.11 -10.34
CA PHE A 10 -3.38 -12.78 -9.00
C PHE A 10 -2.12 -12.53 -8.15
N ILE A 11 -1.93 -11.27 -7.75
CA ILE A 11 -0.97 -10.93 -6.70
C ILE A 11 -1.50 -11.56 -5.42
N ARG A 12 -0.75 -12.51 -4.87
CA ARG A 12 -1.17 -13.31 -3.70
C ARG A 12 -1.53 -12.45 -2.49
N GLU A 13 -0.92 -11.27 -2.40
CA GLU A 13 -1.10 -10.36 -1.29
C GLU A 13 -0.95 -8.89 -1.76
N PRO A 14 -1.98 -8.30 -2.40
CA PRO A 14 -1.89 -6.97 -2.97
C PRO A 14 -1.84 -5.90 -1.87
N ILE A 15 -1.08 -4.84 -2.09
CA ILE A 15 -1.18 -3.60 -1.32
C ILE A 15 -2.29 -2.77 -1.95
N LYS A 16 -3.29 -2.39 -1.15
CA LYS A 16 -4.36 -1.48 -1.57
C LYS A 16 -4.18 -0.15 -0.86
N ILE A 17 -4.42 0.92 -1.61
CA ILE A 17 -4.43 2.30 -1.11
C ILE A 17 -5.88 2.77 -1.14
N THR A 18 -6.42 3.16 0.01
CA THR A 18 -7.83 3.52 0.14
C THR A 18 -8.00 4.81 0.93
N LEU A 19 -8.98 5.63 0.52
CA LEU A 19 -9.43 6.76 1.32
C LEU A 19 -10.49 6.27 2.30
N SER A 20 -10.33 6.63 3.57
CA SER A 20 -11.29 6.29 4.61
C SER A 20 -11.63 7.51 5.45
N SER A 21 -12.75 7.42 6.16
CA SER A 21 -13.14 8.45 7.12
C SER A 21 -13.59 7.81 8.43
N TYR A 22 -13.16 8.39 9.54
CA TYR A 22 -13.54 7.95 10.87
C TYR A 22 -13.69 9.16 11.79
N LYS A 23 -14.87 9.30 12.42
CA LYS A 23 -15.21 10.42 13.31
C LYS A 23 -14.89 11.80 12.67
N ASN A 24 -15.38 12.04 11.46
CA ASN A 24 -15.16 13.26 10.67
C ASN A 24 -13.71 13.57 10.28
N LYS A 25 -12.77 12.67 10.56
CA LYS A 25 -11.39 12.77 10.08
C LYS A 25 -11.21 11.91 8.84
N LYS A 26 -10.49 12.42 7.85
CA LYS A 26 -10.15 11.72 6.60
C LYS A 26 -8.75 11.13 6.70
N TYR A 27 -8.57 9.95 6.11
CA TYR A 27 -7.32 9.20 6.16
C TYR A 27 -7.01 8.55 4.82
N LEU A 28 -5.72 8.36 4.56
CA LEU A 28 -5.20 7.50 3.51
C LEU A 28 -4.66 6.22 4.15
N ASP A 29 -5.30 5.08 3.89
CA ASP A 29 -4.82 3.77 4.37
C ASP A 29 -4.07 3.06 3.25
N VAL A 30 -2.81 2.70 3.54
CA VAL A 30 -1.94 1.91 2.65
C VAL A 30 -1.69 0.58 3.36
N ARG A 31 -2.29 -0.50 2.85
CA ARG A 31 -2.32 -1.77 3.59
C ARG A 31 -2.24 -2.99 2.69
N LYS A 32 -1.55 -4.01 3.18
CA LYS A 32 -1.48 -5.34 2.55
C LYS A 32 -2.77 -6.11 2.84
N PHE A 33 -3.35 -6.72 1.81
CA PHE A 33 -4.52 -7.57 1.90
C PHE A 33 -4.16 -9.03 1.68
N TYR A 34 -4.96 -9.93 2.25
CA TYR A 34 -4.90 -11.37 2.00
C TYR A 34 -6.29 -11.88 1.64
N THR A 35 -6.34 -13.02 0.96
CA THR A 35 -7.60 -13.73 0.71
C THR A 35 -7.86 -14.68 1.87
N ASP A 36 -9.02 -14.57 2.50
CA ASP A 36 -9.45 -15.51 3.54
C ASP A 36 -9.95 -16.84 2.95
N ALA A 37 -10.30 -17.79 3.81
CA ALA A 37 -10.80 -19.10 3.39
C ALA A 37 -12.13 -19.03 2.60
N SER A 38 -12.86 -17.91 2.71
CA SER A 38 -14.10 -17.64 1.98
C SER A 38 -13.86 -16.99 0.62
N GLY A 39 -12.61 -16.67 0.28
CA GLY A 39 -12.26 -15.98 -0.97
C GLY A 39 -12.37 -14.45 -0.89
N GLU A 40 -12.67 -13.89 0.28
CA GLU A 40 -12.81 -12.44 0.45
C GLU A 40 -11.49 -11.76 0.76
N TRP A 41 -11.34 -10.53 0.28
CA TRP A 41 -10.16 -9.72 0.56
C TRP A 41 -10.24 -9.09 1.93
N ARG A 42 -9.35 -9.49 2.84
CA ARG A 42 -9.26 -8.97 4.19
C ARG A 42 -7.99 -8.14 4.39
N PRO A 43 -8.08 -6.99 5.09
CA PRO A 43 -6.93 -6.20 5.46
C PRO A 43 -6.04 -6.96 6.46
N THR A 44 -4.73 -6.91 6.30
CA THR A 44 -3.78 -7.42 7.30
C THR A 44 -3.40 -6.33 8.30
N GLN A 45 -2.71 -6.71 9.39
CA GLN A 45 -2.08 -5.74 10.29
C GLN A 45 -0.92 -4.97 9.64
N LYS A 46 -0.37 -5.46 8.51
CA LYS A 46 0.74 -4.83 7.79
C LYS A 46 0.21 -3.69 6.92
N GLY A 47 0.26 -2.47 7.45
CA GLY A 47 -0.14 -1.25 6.74
C GLY A 47 0.02 -0.01 7.62
N ILE A 48 -0.14 1.15 7.01
CA ILE A 48 -0.08 2.45 7.68
C ILE A 48 -1.31 3.27 7.30
N THR A 49 -1.86 3.97 8.28
CA THR A 49 -2.94 4.94 8.09
C THR A 49 -2.36 6.33 8.28
N LEU A 50 -2.43 7.15 7.24
CA LEU A 50 -1.94 8.52 7.24
C LEU A 50 -3.11 9.47 7.45
N ASN A 51 -3.01 10.37 8.42
CA ASN A 51 -3.89 11.55 8.50
C ASN A 51 -3.37 12.64 7.55
N GLY A 52 -4.08 13.78 7.49
CA GLY A 52 -3.68 14.91 6.62
C GLY A 52 -2.25 15.39 6.89
N ASP A 53 -1.91 15.67 8.14
CA ASP A 53 -0.60 16.25 8.50
C ASP A 53 0.57 15.30 8.18
N ILE A 54 0.42 14.00 8.46
CA ILE A 54 1.45 13.01 8.15
C ILE A 54 1.54 12.81 6.63
N PHE A 55 0.41 12.83 5.92
CA PHE A 55 0.41 12.71 4.47
C PHE A 55 1.18 13.86 3.80
N GLU A 56 1.00 15.09 4.28
CA GLU A 56 1.76 16.24 3.78
C GLU A 56 3.27 16.10 4.01
N GLN A 57 3.68 15.71 5.22
CA GLN A 57 5.09 15.45 5.53
C GLN A 57 5.66 14.31 4.68
N PHE A 58 4.88 13.25 4.49
CA PHE A 58 5.27 12.12 3.67
C PHE A 58 5.52 12.55 2.21
N MET A 59 4.62 13.37 1.65
CA MET A 59 4.77 13.91 0.30
C MET A 59 5.98 14.85 0.17
N ASP A 60 6.26 15.68 1.18
CA ASP A 60 7.43 16.57 1.19
C ASP A 60 8.74 15.77 1.12
N ILE A 61 8.89 14.74 1.96
CA ILE A 61 10.07 13.88 1.96
C ILE A 61 10.21 13.13 0.63
N LEU A 62 9.13 12.53 0.14
CA LEU A 62 9.13 11.81 -1.13
C LEU A 62 9.52 12.70 -2.31
N THR A 63 9.11 13.98 -2.28
CA THR A 63 9.42 14.93 -3.34
C THR A 63 10.86 15.41 -3.25
N LYS A 64 11.35 15.73 -2.05
CA LYS A 64 12.72 16.22 -1.82
C LYS A 64 13.79 15.17 -2.07
N HIS A 65 13.52 13.92 -1.70
CA HIS A 65 14.48 12.82 -1.76
C HIS A 65 14.16 11.81 -2.86
N LYS A 66 13.39 12.20 -3.88
CA LYS A 66 12.90 11.27 -4.91
C LYS A 66 14.03 10.48 -5.58
N ASP A 67 15.09 11.15 -6.02
CA ASP A 67 16.20 10.53 -6.75
C ASP A 67 17.01 9.60 -5.82
N GLU A 68 17.32 10.07 -4.61
CA GLU A 68 18.01 9.29 -3.57
C GLU A 68 17.23 8.02 -3.20
N ILE A 69 15.91 8.12 -3.01
CA ILE A 69 15.03 6.97 -2.74
C ILE A 69 15.04 6.01 -3.93
N GLN A 70 14.97 6.52 -5.16
CA GLN A 70 14.98 5.69 -6.35
C GLN A 70 16.28 4.93 -6.53
N ASP A 71 17.41 5.56 -6.26
CA ASP A 71 18.72 4.92 -6.38
C ASP A 71 18.92 3.89 -5.27
N TRP A 72 18.56 4.21 -4.02
CA TRP A 72 18.60 3.26 -2.90
C TRP A 72 17.74 2.01 -3.13
N VAL A 73 16.57 2.16 -3.76
CA VAL A 73 15.69 1.03 -4.08
C VAL A 73 16.29 0.14 -5.19
N LYS A 74 17.06 0.70 -6.13
CA LYS A 74 17.69 -0.07 -7.22
C LYS A 74 18.91 -0.84 -6.74
N ASP A 75 19.68 -0.30 -5.80
CA ASP A 75 20.93 -0.90 -5.29
C ASP A 75 20.71 -2.21 -4.51
N ASN A 76 19.47 -2.52 -4.12
CA ASN A 76 19.12 -3.79 -3.46
C ASN A 76 18.84 -4.95 -4.45
N LYS A 77 19.27 -4.83 -5.71
CA LYS A 77 19.21 -5.91 -6.73
C LYS A 77 20.63 -6.40 -7.09
N GLU A 78 21.35 -6.97 -6.13
CA GLU A 78 22.46 -7.90 -6.38
C GLU A 78 22.31 -9.15 -5.50
#